data_AF-A0A7X6A1Y1-F1
#
_entry.id   AF-A0A7X6A1Y1-F1
#
_cell.length_a   1.000
_cell.length_b   1.000
_cell.length_c   1.000
_cell.angle_alpha   90.00
_cell.angle_beta   90.00
_cell.angle_gamma   90.00
#
_symmetry.space_group_name_H-M   'P 1'
#
loop_
_entity.id
_entity.type
_entity.pdbx_description
1 polymer ?
#
loop_
_entity_poly.entity_id
_entity_poly.type
_entity_poly.pdbx_seq_one_letter_code
_entity_poly.pdbx_strand_id
1 'polypeptide(L)'
;MTDTLTQPTIRDTITGLRRLGRSVVYDALLVPVGVLTMADAVVGEQETAVRRWRRLVTYRLGRAAAPRAMSAGQAFGYGLLSAVLGLASVFVMLLVVLAVVRGPFWGLVEHGPVQPGTWGGPTRAGAWTAHALIAVPCILVFLFALWGIAALQTLLVQGTRRWVLPATIALASGSLAFFWSWLQQL
;
A
#
# COMPACT_ATOMS: atom_id res chain seq x y z
N MET A 1 -28.97 25.48 -19.46
CA MET A 1 -28.35 24.61 -18.44
C MET A 1 -27.09 24.06 -19.08
N THR A 2 -25.98 24.76 -18.89
CA THR A 2 -24.67 24.40 -19.46
C THR A 2 -23.81 23.95 -18.29
N ASP A 3 -23.57 22.64 -18.21
CA ASP A 3 -22.66 22.03 -17.25
C ASP A 3 -21.24 22.57 -17.51
N THR A 4 -20.78 23.45 -16.63
CA THR A 4 -19.36 23.80 -16.53
C THR A 4 -18.60 22.57 -16.08
N LEU A 5 -18.04 21.83 -17.04
CA LEU A 5 -17.05 20.78 -16.80
C LEU A 5 -15.82 21.44 -16.16
N THR A 6 -15.72 21.34 -14.84
CA THR A 6 -14.58 21.82 -14.05
C THR A 6 -13.35 21.04 -14.49
N GLN A 7 -12.50 21.64 -15.33
CA GLN A 7 -11.25 21.03 -15.73
C GLN A 7 -10.34 20.95 -14.49
N PRO A 8 -9.80 19.77 -14.15
CA PRO A 8 -8.89 19.65 -13.01
C PRO A 8 -7.66 20.52 -13.26
N THR A 9 -7.35 21.40 -12.31
CA THR A 9 -6.22 22.31 -12.45
C THR A 9 -4.92 21.54 -12.24
N ILE A 10 -3.82 21.94 -12.90
CA ILE A 10 -2.47 21.33 -12.74
C ILE A 10 -2.07 21.21 -11.25
N ARG A 11 -2.57 22.12 -10.41
CA ARG A 11 -2.37 22.12 -8.96
C ARG A 11 -2.96 20.87 -8.28
N ASP A 12 -4.13 20.40 -8.72
CA ASP A 12 -4.79 19.23 -8.14
C ASP A 12 -3.98 17.95 -8.42
N THR A 13 -3.41 17.83 -9.61
CA THR A 13 -2.56 16.70 -10.01
C THR A 13 -1.29 16.63 -9.16
N ILE A 14 -0.58 17.75 -8.97
CA ILE A 14 0.64 17.82 -8.14
C ILE A 14 0.33 17.45 -6.69
N THR A 15 -0.82 17.90 -6.18
CA THR A 15 -1.24 17.63 -4.80
C THR A 15 -1.58 16.15 -4.60
N GLY A 16 -2.22 15.53 -5.60
CA GLY A 16 -2.49 14.10 -5.65
C GLY A 16 -1.21 13.25 -5.64
N LEU A 17 -0.22 13.62 -6.46
CA LEU A 17 1.06 12.92 -6.55
C LEU A 17 1.83 12.94 -5.22
N ARG A 18 1.88 14.11 -4.57
CA ARG A 18 2.51 14.25 -3.24
C ARG A 18 1.82 13.41 -2.17
N ARG A 19 0.48 13.32 -2.22
CA ARG A 19 -0.30 12.51 -1.30
C ARG A 19 -0.07 11.00 -1.50
N LEU A 20 0.10 10.57 -2.75
CA LEU A 20 0.46 9.21 -3.08
C LEU A 20 1.86 8.86 -2.55
N GLY A 21 2.86 9.72 -2.81
CA GLY A 21 4.22 9.52 -2.31
C GLY A 21 4.29 9.45 -0.78
N ARG A 22 3.53 10.30 -0.08
CA ARG A 22 3.41 10.22 1.39
C ARG A 22 2.75 8.93 1.87
N SER A 23 1.79 8.40 1.11
CA SER A 23 1.16 7.11 1.44
C SER A 23 2.16 5.96 1.29
N VAL A 24 2.94 5.93 0.21
CA VAL A 24 4.00 4.92 0.01
C VAL A 24 5.03 4.94 1.14
N VAL A 25 5.52 6.13 1.52
CA VAL A 25 6.47 6.26 2.66
C VAL A 25 5.80 5.84 3.97
N TYR A 26 4.55 6.24 4.18
CA TYR A 26 3.78 5.84 5.36
C TYR A 26 3.65 4.31 5.46
N ASP A 27 3.31 3.65 4.36
CA ASP A 27 3.12 2.21 4.27
C ASP A 27 4.42 1.43 4.51
N ALA A 28 5.55 1.91 3.96
CA ALA A 28 6.86 1.32 4.21
C ALA A 28 7.26 1.40 5.70
N LEU A 29 6.87 2.48 6.39
CA LEU A 29 7.15 2.66 7.81
C LEU A 29 6.21 1.85 8.72
N LEU A 30 5.13 1.26 8.22
CA LEU A 30 4.19 0.48 9.05
C LEU A 30 4.84 -0.75 9.66
N VAL A 31 5.75 -1.42 8.96
CA VAL A 31 6.47 -2.59 9.50
C VAL A 31 7.30 -2.23 10.74
N PRO A 32 8.29 -1.32 10.67
CA PRO A 32 9.10 -0.98 11.84
C PRO A 32 8.28 -0.33 12.94
N VAL A 33 7.29 0.52 12.61
CA VAL A 33 6.43 1.16 13.61
C VAL A 33 5.52 0.13 14.30
N GLY A 34 4.98 -0.83 13.57
CA GLY A 34 4.17 -1.93 14.12
C GLY A 34 4.96 -2.78 15.10
N VAL A 35 6.17 -3.21 14.71
CA VAL A 35 7.08 -3.99 15.57
C VAL A 35 7.45 -3.23 16.84
N LEU A 36 7.84 -1.95 16.72
CA LEU A 36 8.17 -1.13 17.88
C LEU A 36 6.95 -0.91 18.79
N THR A 37 5.74 -0.81 18.23
CA THR A 37 4.51 -0.69 19.02
C THR A 37 4.22 -1.96 19.82
N MET A 38 4.46 -3.14 19.23
CA MET A 38 4.34 -4.40 19.95
C MET A 38 5.35 -4.49 21.09
N ALA A 39 6.60 -4.07 20.86
CA ALA A 39 7.63 -4.02 21.89
C ALA A 39 7.26 -3.07 23.03
N ASP A 40 6.82 -1.84 22.72
CA ASP A 40 6.37 -0.86 23.71
C ASP A 40 5.21 -1.40 24.55
N ALA A 41 4.27 -2.15 23.93
CA ALA A 41 3.15 -2.76 24.63
C ALA A 41 3.59 -3.84 25.63
N VAL A 42 4.62 -4.63 25.29
CA VAL A 42 5.20 -5.66 26.17
C VAL A 42 5.94 -5.02 27.36
N VAL A 43 6.60 -3.89 27.14
CA VAL A 43 7.37 -3.16 28.18
C VAL A 43 6.46 -2.27 29.06
N GLY A 44 5.21 -2.03 28.65
CA GLY A 44 4.28 -1.14 29.36
C GLY A 44 4.36 0.34 28.93
N GLU A 45 5.16 0.65 27.91
CA GLU A 45 5.43 1.97 27.34
C GLU A 45 4.34 2.42 26.32
N GLN A 46 3.07 2.17 26.64
CA GLN A 46 1.94 2.37 25.72
C GLN A 46 1.80 3.82 25.24
N GLU A 47 2.20 4.79 26.07
CA GLU A 47 2.20 6.21 25.67
C GLU A 47 3.21 6.51 24.57
N THR A 48 4.37 5.84 24.60
CA THR A 48 5.42 5.98 23.58
C THR A 48 4.93 5.46 22.23
N ALA A 49 4.23 4.32 22.24
CA ALA A 49 3.53 3.79 21.07
C ALA A 49 2.50 4.79 20.52
N VAL A 50 1.60 5.32 21.35
CA VAL A 50 0.56 6.29 20.93
C VAL A 50 1.19 7.56 20.34
N ARG A 51 2.28 8.07 20.94
CA ARG A 51 3.02 9.23 20.40
C ARG A 51 3.59 8.95 19.00
N ARG A 52 4.18 7.78 18.79
CA ARG A 52 4.76 7.38 17.50
C ARG A 52 3.68 7.29 16.41
N TRP A 53 2.56 6.63 16.71
CA TRP A 53 1.40 6.55 15.82
C TRP A 53 0.85 7.93 15.46
N ARG A 54 0.76 8.84 16.44
CA ARG A 54 0.32 10.21 16.19
C ARG A 54 1.22 10.94 15.20
N ARG A 55 2.54 10.84 15.36
CA ARG A 55 3.51 11.46 14.43
C ARG A 55 3.33 10.92 13.02
N LEU A 56 3.16 9.61 12.87
CA LEU A 56 3.00 8.97 11.57
C LEU A 56 1.67 9.35 10.88
N VAL A 57 0.56 9.36 11.61
CA VAL A 57 -0.75 9.79 11.10
C VAL A 57 -0.74 11.28 10.75
N THR A 58 -0.09 12.11 11.56
CA THR A 58 0.06 13.55 11.29
C THR A 58 0.90 13.78 10.04
N TYR A 59 1.98 13.02 9.83
CA TYR A 59 2.79 13.09 8.62
C TYR A 59 1.98 12.78 7.36
N ARG A 60 1.11 11.75 7.42
CA ARG A 60 0.25 11.36 6.29
C ARG A 60 -0.86 12.36 6.02
N LEU A 61 -1.60 12.77 7.06
CA LEU A 61 -2.81 13.60 6.92
C LEU A 61 -2.50 15.10 6.87
N GLY A 62 -1.32 15.53 7.31
CA GLY A 62 -0.98 16.94 7.46
C GLY A 62 -1.73 17.66 8.59
N ARG A 63 -2.41 16.91 9.48
CA ARG A 63 -3.19 17.45 10.60
C ARG A 63 -3.02 16.60 11.85
N ALA A 64 -3.10 17.23 13.01
CA ALA A 64 -2.98 16.56 14.30
C ALA A 64 -4.11 15.52 14.49
N ALA A 65 -3.75 14.33 14.98
CA ALA A 65 -4.70 13.30 15.37
C ALA A 65 -5.08 13.44 16.86
N ALA A 66 -6.35 13.20 17.18
CA ALA A 66 -6.87 13.29 18.54
C ALA A 66 -6.21 12.25 19.48
N PRO A 67 -6.04 12.56 20.78
CA PRO A 67 -5.55 11.59 21.75
C PRO A 67 -6.51 10.42 21.91
N ARG A 68 -5.98 9.20 21.90
CA ARG A 68 -6.72 7.99 22.28
C ARG A 68 -5.84 7.18 23.23
N ALA A 69 -6.36 6.91 24.43
CA ALA A 69 -5.76 5.94 25.33
C ALA A 69 -5.97 4.52 24.77
N MET A 70 -4.96 3.69 24.86
CA MET A 70 -5.00 2.28 24.46
C MET A 70 -4.55 1.44 25.63
N SER A 71 -5.20 0.30 25.85
CA SER A 71 -4.67 -0.71 26.78
C SER A 71 -3.47 -1.44 26.17
N ALA A 72 -2.68 -2.14 26.98
CA ALA A 72 -1.55 -2.97 26.52
C ALA A 72 -1.96 -3.93 25.40
N GLY A 73 -3.06 -4.66 25.60
CA GLY A 73 -3.57 -5.63 24.62
C GLY A 73 -4.02 -4.97 23.32
N GLN A 74 -4.63 -3.77 23.39
CA GLN A 74 -5.01 -3.01 22.21
C GLN A 74 -3.77 -2.50 21.46
N ALA A 75 -2.78 -1.97 22.17
CA ALA A 75 -1.53 -1.50 21.59
C ALA A 75 -0.78 -2.65 20.88
N PHE A 76 -0.70 -3.82 21.52
CA PHE A 76 -0.10 -5.01 20.91
C PHE A 76 -0.85 -5.47 19.66
N GLY A 77 -2.18 -5.65 19.75
CA GLY A 77 -3.00 -6.10 18.62
C GLY A 77 -2.96 -5.13 17.44
N TYR A 78 -2.97 -3.82 17.69
CA TYR A 78 -2.82 -2.82 16.63
C TYR A 78 -1.40 -2.82 16.07
N GLY A 79 -0.37 -2.99 16.90
CA GLY A 79 1.01 -3.16 16.44
C GLY A 79 1.15 -4.36 15.49
N LEU A 80 0.58 -5.50 15.84
CA LEU A 80 0.58 -6.71 15.01
C LEU A 80 -0.15 -6.49 13.67
N LEU A 81 -1.39 -5.98 13.70
CA LEU A 81 -2.14 -5.69 12.48
C LEU A 81 -1.39 -4.70 11.58
N SER A 82 -0.74 -3.69 12.18
CA SER A 82 0.06 -2.72 11.46
C SER A 82 1.28 -3.34 10.80
N ALA A 83 1.97 -4.24 11.50
CA ALA A 83 3.13 -4.94 10.94
C ALA A 83 2.72 -5.83 9.76
N VAL A 84 1.60 -6.55 9.87
CA VAL A 84 1.06 -7.37 8.78
C VAL A 84 0.63 -6.51 7.59
N LEU A 85 -0.08 -5.41 7.81
CA LEU A 85 -0.44 -4.47 6.74
C LEU A 85 0.79 -3.80 6.10
N GLY A 86 1.82 -3.50 6.89
CA GLY A 86 3.10 -3.01 6.39
C GLY A 86 3.79 -4.04 5.50
N LEU A 87 3.82 -5.31 5.91
CA LEU A 87 4.38 -6.39 5.11
C LEU A 87 3.60 -6.57 3.80
N ALA A 88 2.27 -6.55 3.88
CA ALA A 88 1.40 -6.57 2.69
C ALA A 88 1.70 -5.40 1.76
N SER A 89 1.94 -4.21 2.32
CA SER A 89 2.30 -3.03 1.52
C SER A 89 3.65 -3.16 0.84
N VAL A 90 4.68 -3.66 1.54
CA VAL A 90 5.99 -3.95 0.94
C VAL A 90 5.87 -4.95 -0.19
N PHE A 91 5.05 -6.00 0.00
CA PHE A 91 4.79 -6.97 -1.05
C PHE A 91 4.06 -6.35 -2.25
N VAL A 92 3.04 -5.51 -2.03
CA VAL A 92 2.37 -4.79 -3.12
C VAL A 92 3.33 -3.82 -3.83
N MET A 93 4.25 -3.16 -3.12
CA MET A 93 5.30 -2.34 -3.74
C MET A 93 6.23 -3.18 -4.62
N LEU A 94 6.61 -4.38 -4.18
CA LEU A 94 7.34 -5.33 -5.01
C LEU A 94 6.55 -5.67 -6.29
N LEU A 95 5.24 -5.92 -6.19
CA LEU A 95 4.39 -6.19 -7.35
C LEU A 95 4.31 -4.99 -8.31
N VAL A 96 4.26 -3.74 -7.79
CA VAL A 96 4.36 -2.53 -8.63
C VAL A 96 5.68 -2.52 -9.40
N VAL A 97 6.80 -2.76 -8.72
CA VAL A 97 8.12 -2.80 -9.36
C VAL A 97 8.17 -3.86 -10.45
N LEU A 98 7.70 -5.08 -10.15
CA LEU A 98 7.65 -6.18 -11.12
C LEU A 98 6.77 -5.83 -12.32
N ALA A 99 5.59 -5.24 -12.11
CA ALA A 99 4.69 -4.83 -13.18
C ALA A 99 5.29 -3.73 -14.05
N VAL A 100 5.99 -2.76 -13.48
CA VAL A 100 6.69 -1.70 -14.23
C VAL A 100 7.83 -2.29 -15.07
N VAL A 101 8.69 -3.10 -14.45
CA VAL A 101 9.87 -3.70 -15.09
C VAL A 101 9.46 -4.66 -16.20
N ARG A 102 8.47 -5.53 -15.97
CA ARG A 102 8.00 -6.53 -16.96
C ARG A 102 6.89 -6.05 -17.89
N GLY A 103 6.41 -4.83 -17.70
CA GLY A 103 5.35 -4.23 -18.49
C GLY A 103 5.91 -3.19 -19.45
N PRO A 104 5.81 -1.89 -19.13
CA PRO A 104 6.35 -0.81 -19.97
C PRO A 104 7.82 -0.99 -20.35
N PHE A 105 8.63 -1.53 -19.44
CA PHE A 105 10.06 -1.74 -19.64
C PHE A 105 10.43 -3.16 -20.11
N TRP A 106 9.45 -3.99 -20.48
CA TRP A 106 9.67 -5.37 -20.93
C TRP A 106 10.78 -5.48 -21.99
N GLY A 107 10.74 -4.62 -23.01
CA GLY A 107 11.71 -4.62 -24.11
C GLY A 107 13.12 -4.14 -23.75
N LEU A 108 13.30 -3.54 -22.56
CA LEU A 108 14.63 -3.20 -22.04
C LEU A 108 15.24 -4.32 -21.20
N VAL A 109 14.41 -5.21 -20.65
CA VAL A 109 14.84 -6.28 -19.74
C VAL A 109 15.01 -7.59 -20.50
N GLU A 110 14.10 -7.88 -21.44
CA GLU A 110 14.15 -9.06 -22.28
C GLU A 110 15.03 -8.78 -23.50
N HIS A 111 16.13 -9.53 -23.62
CA HIS A 111 17.08 -9.42 -24.72
C HIS A 111 17.00 -10.65 -25.62
N GLY A 112 16.79 -10.43 -26.92
CA GLY A 112 16.83 -11.49 -27.92
C GLY A 112 15.62 -11.54 -28.84
N PRO A 113 15.53 -12.57 -29.68
CA PRO A 113 14.36 -12.83 -30.53
C PRO A 113 13.11 -13.03 -29.68
N VAL A 114 11.95 -12.56 -30.16
CA VAL A 114 10.67 -12.81 -29.49
C VAL A 114 10.40 -14.32 -29.50
N GLN A 115 10.21 -14.90 -28.32
CA GLN A 115 10.00 -16.34 -28.21
C GLN A 115 8.60 -16.75 -28.73
N PRO A 116 8.46 -17.92 -29.37
CA PRO A 116 7.16 -18.48 -29.72
C PRO A 116 6.25 -18.58 -28.49
N GLY A 117 4.98 -18.18 -28.62
CA GLY A 117 4.02 -18.15 -27.51
C GLY A 117 4.02 -16.86 -26.68
N THR A 118 4.88 -15.88 -27.00
CA THR A 118 4.83 -14.55 -26.38
C THR A 118 3.50 -13.85 -26.70
N TRP A 119 2.85 -13.32 -25.67
CA TRP A 119 1.61 -12.57 -25.81
C TRP A 119 1.87 -11.30 -26.61
N GLY A 120 1.01 -10.98 -27.59
CA GLY A 120 1.22 -9.84 -28.51
C GLY A 120 1.82 -10.20 -29.87
N GLY A 121 2.06 -11.49 -30.14
CA GLY A 121 2.44 -11.99 -31.46
C GLY A 121 3.95 -12.02 -31.71
N PRO A 122 4.39 -12.34 -32.95
CA PRO A 122 5.79 -12.62 -33.25
C PRO A 122 6.67 -11.35 -33.31
N THR A 123 6.06 -10.16 -33.28
CA THR A 123 6.79 -8.90 -33.38
C THR A 123 7.12 -8.36 -31.99
N ARG A 124 8.28 -7.71 -31.87
CA ARG A 124 8.69 -7.08 -30.60
C ARG A 124 7.74 -5.96 -30.18
N ALA A 125 7.22 -5.20 -31.15
CA ALA A 125 6.25 -4.13 -30.91
C ALA A 125 4.92 -4.68 -30.37
N GLY A 126 4.41 -5.76 -30.97
CA GLY A 126 3.19 -6.41 -30.50
C GLY A 126 3.34 -7.00 -29.10
N ALA A 127 4.46 -7.69 -28.84
CA ALA A 127 4.79 -8.22 -27.53
C ALA A 127 4.87 -7.13 -26.45
N TRP A 128 5.61 -6.06 -26.74
CA TRP A 128 5.69 -4.89 -25.86
C TRP A 128 4.31 -4.28 -25.58
N THR A 129 3.48 -4.12 -26.62
CA THR A 129 2.14 -3.51 -26.49
C THR A 129 1.26 -4.34 -25.56
N ALA A 130 1.26 -5.67 -25.68
CA ALA A 130 0.49 -6.55 -24.80
C ALA A 130 0.94 -6.41 -23.33
N HIS A 131 2.24 -6.48 -23.08
CA HIS A 131 2.79 -6.38 -21.72
C HIS A 131 2.54 -5.00 -21.10
N ALA A 132 2.72 -3.92 -21.86
CA ALA A 132 2.42 -2.57 -21.40
C ALA A 132 0.93 -2.39 -21.08
N LEU A 133 0.03 -2.84 -21.97
CA LEU A 133 -1.42 -2.71 -21.78
C LEU A 133 -1.95 -3.53 -20.60
N ILE A 134 -1.36 -4.69 -20.30
CA ILE A 134 -1.73 -5.49 -19.13
C ILE A 134 -1.14 -4.87 -17.84
N ALA A 135 0.11 -4.42 -17.90
CA ALA A 135 0.79 -3.92 -16.71
C ALA A 135 0.22 -2.59 -16.19
N VAL A 136 -0.19 -1.67 -17.08
CA VAL A 136 -0.76 -0.37 -16.68
C VAL A 136 -1.95 -0.52 -15.72
N PRO A 137 -3.02 -1.27 -16.04
CA PRO A 137 -4.12 -1.45 -15.10
C PRO A 137 -3.69 -2.17 -13.82
N CYS A 138 -2.78 -3.16 -13.88
CA CYS A 138 -2.23 -3.80 -12.69
C CYS A 138 -1.52 -2.79 -11.76
N ILE A 139 -0.68 -1.91 -12.31
CA ILE A 139 0.01 -0.85 -11.56
C ILE A 139 -1.02 0.06 -10.87
N LEU A 140 -2.06 0.48 -11.59
CA LEU A 140 -3.11 1.32 -11.01
C LEU A 140 -3.85 0.63 -9.85
N VAL A 141 -4.18 -0.66 -10.01
CA VAL A 141 -4.80 -1.48 -8.95
C VAL A 141 -3.89 -1.60 -7.74
N PHE A 142 -2.59 -1.83 -7.93
CA PHE A 142 -1.63 -1.95 -6.82
C PHE A 142 -1.42 -0.61 -6.09
N LEU A 143 -1.32 0.51 -6.82
CA LEU A 143 -1.24 1.84 -6.23
C LEU A 143 -2.53 2.18 -5.45
N PHE A 144 -3.69 1.78 -5.98
CA PHE A 144 -4.97 1.91 -5.27
C PHE A 144 -4.99 1.07 -3.99
N ALA A 145 -4.47 -0.17 -4.03
CA ALA A 145 -4.37 -1.02 -2.85
C ALA A 145 -3.47 -0.40 -1.76
N LEU A 146 -2.30 0.13 -2.11
CA LEU A 146 -1.42 0.85 -1.17
C LEU A 146 -2.16 2.04 -0.52
N TRP A 147 -2.81 2.86 -1.35
CA TRP A 147 -3.61 3.97 -0.84
C TRP A 147 -4.72 3.50 0.12
N GLY A 148 -5.38 2.39 -0.21
CA GLY A 148 -6.42 1.75 0.60
C GLY A 148 -5.90 1.23 1.94
N ILE A 149 -4.74 0.55 1.96
CA ILE A 149 -4.07 0.08 3.18
C ILE A 149 -3.75 1.27 4.09
N ALA A 150 -3.11 2.31 3.54
CA ALA A 150 -2.79 3.52 4.27
C ALA A 150 -4.06 4.19 4.87
N ALA A 151 -5.16 4.20 4.10
CA ALA A 151 -6.44 4.76 4.53
C ALA A 151 -7.07 3.95 5.66
N LEU A 152 -7.16 2.62 5.50
CA LEU A 152 -7.71 1.72 6.49
C LEU A 152 -6.92 1.79 7.79
N GLN A 153 -5.59 1.80 7.71
CA GLN A 153 -4.73 1.87 8.89
C GLN A 153 -4.88 3.19 9.64
N THR A 154 -5.05 4.30 8.92
CA THR A 154 -5.35 5.59 9.55
C THR A 154 -6.69 5.56 10.28
N LEU A 155 -7.71 4.90 9.72
CA LEU A 155 -9.01 4.74 10.38
C LEU A 155 -8.90 3.83 11.62
N LEU A 156 -8.07 2.79 11.56
CA LEU A 156 -7.86 1.85 12.66
C LEU A 156 -7.29 2.59 13.88
N VAL A 157 -6.23 3.37 13.67
CA VAL A 157 -5.57 4.14 14.72
C VAL A 157 -6.49 5.22 15.30
N GLN A 158 -7.34 5.84 14.47
CA GLN A 158 -8.32 6.83 14.94
C GLN A 158 -9.45 6.18 15.77
N GLY A 159 -9.72 4.88 15.60
CA GLY A 159 -10.78 4.17 16.31
C GLY A 159 -12.19 4.72 16.06
N THR A 160 -12.40 5.39 14.91
CA THR A 160 -13.62 6.15 14.63
C THR A 160 -14.78 5.28 14.14
N ARG A 161 -14.50 4.09 13.61
CA ARG A 161 -15.51 3.24 12.94
C ARG A 161 -15.36 1.78 13.35
N ARG A 162 -16.45 1.18 13.87
CA ARG A 162 -16.46 -0.20 14.39
C ARG A 162 -16.16 -1.27 13.33
N TRP A 163 -16.48 -1.01 12.06
CA TRP A 163 -16.22 -1.94 10.95
C TRP A 163 -14.74 -2.00 10.54
N VAL A 164 -13.92 -1.04 10.95
CA VAL A 164 -12.53 -0.95 10.49
C VAL A 164 -11.69 -2.09 11.07
N LEU A 165 -11.94 -2.48 12.32
CA LEU A 165 -11.23 -3.60 12.93
C LEU A 165 -11.48 -4.92 12.17
N PRO A 166 -12.73 -5.38 11.96
CA PRO A 166 -12.96 -6.61 11.19
C PRO A 166 -12.50 -6.51 9.74
N ALA A 167 -12.64 -5.35 9.08
CA ALA A 167 -12.10 -5.15 7.74
C ALA A 167 -10.56 -5.26 7.69
N THR A 168 -9.87 -4.73 8.72
CA THR A 168 -8.41 -4.83 8.83
C THR A 168 -7.98 -6.27 9.07
N ILE A 169 -8.68 -7.01 9.93
CA ILE A 169 -8.42 -8.43 10.16
C ILE A 169 -8.61 -9.23 8.86
N ALA A 170 -9.72 -9.01 8.15
CA ALA A 170 -9.98 -9.69 6.88
C ALA A 170 -8.89 -9.39 5.84
N LEU A 171 -8.49 -8.12 5.71
CA LEU A 171 -7.42 -7.72 4.79
C LEU A 171 -6.07 -8.31 5.18
N ALA A 172 -5.73 -8.31 6.47
CA ALA A 172 -4.49 -8.90 6.99
C ALA A 172 -4.43 -10.41 6.71
N SER A 173 -5.50 -11.14 7.04
CA SER A 173 -5.61 -12.58 6.77
C SER A 173 -5.55 -12.89 5.28
N GLY A 174 -6.27 -12.12 4.44
CA GLY A 174 -6.25 -12.28 2.99
C GLY A 174 -4.87 -12.01 2.40
N SER A 175 -4.17 -10.98 2.89
CA SER A 175 -2.81 -10.65 2.46
C SER A 175 -1.80 -11.74 2.83
N LEU A 176 -1.90 -12.30 4.04
CA LEU A 176 -1.07 -13.42 4.48
C LEU A 176 -1.31 -14.67 3.63
N ALA A 177 -2.57 -15.02 3.38
CA ALA A 177 -2.93 -16.18 2.55
C ALA A 177 -2.43 -16.01 1.10
N PHE A 178 -2.60 -14.82 0.53
CA PHE A 178 -2.10 -14.50 -0.81
C PHE A 178 -0.58 -14.56 -0.88
N PHE A 179 0.12 -13.95 0.08
CA PHE A 179 1.58 -14.00 0.16
C PHE A 179 2.10 -15.44 0.30
N TRP A 180 1.45 -16.24 1.15
CA TRP A 180 1.79 -17.66 1.30
C TRP A 180 1.57 -18.44 0.00
N SER A 181 0.42 -18.25 -0.66
CA SER A 181 0.13 -18.88 -1.95
C SER A 181 1.11 -18.48 -3.04
N TRP A 182 1.62 -17.25 -3.01
CA TRP A 182 2.67 -16.80 -3.91
C TRP A 182 4.01 -17.50 -3.64
N LEU A 183 4.42 -17.64 -2.37
CA LEU A 183 5.64 -18.36 -2.01
C LEU A 183 5.62 -19.83 -2.45
N GLN A 184 4.45 -20.46 -2.42
CA GLN A 184 4.28 -21.85 -2.88
C GLN A 184 4.41 -22.01 -4.41
N GLN A 185 4.38 -20.91 -5.18
CA GLN A 185 4.58 -20.94 -6.64
C GLN A 185 6.05 -20.78 -7.05
N LEU A 186 6.93 -20.39 -6.12
CA LEU A 186 8.36 -20.24 -6.34
C LEU A 186 9.07 -21.60 -6.24
#